data_AF-A0A1C5Y1M7-F1
#
_entry.id   AF-A0A1C5Y1M7-F1
#
_cell.length_a   1.000
_cell.length_b   1.000
_cell.length_c   1.000
_cell.angle_alpha   90.00
_cell.angle_beta   90.00
_cell.angle_gamma   90.00
#
_symmetry.space_group_name_H-M   'P 1'
#
loop_
_entity.id
_entity.type
_entity.pdbx_description
1 polymer ?
#
loop_
_entity_poly.entity_id
_entity_poly.type
_entity_poly.pdbx_seq_one_letter_code
_entity_poly.pdbx_strand_id
1 'polypeptide(L)'
;MNRKKAKSEGYKVVIIGLILILMVGGYYFYLSNKSHKTEEEPVKITAVQEALMYNFDRNYPPTPKEVVKLYGKMTQCFYNEEYTDEEFEELALKIENLYDEELIANKTQDQYLQDLRWDIDNFKEQEIVISSCAVSSSADVDYYSVDENEFARLYCTFNLRKGTSLGSVEEVFLLRKDQKGHWKIYGFKLADNADNDE
;
A
#
# COMPACT_ATOMS: atom_id res chain seq x y z
N MET A 1 -53.15 11.90 -33.75
CA MET A 1 -53.17 10.82 -32.76
C MET A 1 -51.74 10.34 -32.53
N ASN A 2 -51.26 10.45 -31.29
CA ASN A 2 -49.88 10.14 -30.85
C ASN A 2 -49.51 8.65 -31.05
N ARG A 3 -48.23 8.33 -31.34
CA ARG A 3 -47.27 7.78 -30.35
C ARG A 3 -45.91 7.34 -30.94
N LYS A 4 -44.87 7.85 -30.26
CA LYS A 4 -43.50 7.31 -30.01
C LYS A 4 -42.47 7.24 -31.14
N LYS A 5 -41.57 8.24 -31.14
CA LYS A 5 -40.17 8.13 -31.60
C LYS A 5 -39.36 7.33 -30.57
N ALA A 6 -38.75 6.22 -30.96
CA ALA A 6 -37.66 5.59 -30.22
C ALA A 6 -36.34 6.12 -30.78
N LYS A 7 -35.69 7.02 -30.05
CA LYS A 7 -34.36 7.53 -30.40
C LYS A 7 -33.30 6.52 -29.97
N SER A 8 -32.47 6.14 -30.92
CA SER A 8 -31.13 5.55 -30.84
C SER A 8 -30.48 5.50 -29.44
N GLU A 9 -30.56 4.36 -28.76
CA GLU A 9 -29.75 4.04 -27.55
C GLU A 9 -28.47 3.24 -27.91
N GLY A 10 -28.44 2.60 -29.09
CA GLY A 10 -27.30 1.76 -29.51
C GLY A 10 -26.03 2.53 -29.88
N TYR A 11 -26.14 3.79 -30.34
CA TYR A 11 -24.97 4.52 -30.84
C TYR A 11 -23.99 4.92 -29.72
N LYS A 12 -24.48 5.15 -28.49
CA LYS A 12 -23.64 5.47 -27.32
C LYS A 12 -22.82 4.26 -26.85
N VAL A 13 -23.43 3.08 -26.84
CA VAL A 13 -22.74 1.82 -26.49
C VAL A 13 -21.68 1.48 -27.53
N VAL A 14 -21.98 1.71 -28.82
CA VAL A 14 -21.02 1.52 -29.91
C VAL A 14 -19.85 2.50 -29.80
N ILE A 15 -20.09 3.77 -29.45
CA ILE A 15 -19.02 4.78 -29.27
C ILE A 15 -18.12 4.42 -28.07
N ILE A 16 -18.69 4.00 -26.93
CA ILE A 16 -17.91 3.61 -25.75
C ILE A 16 -17.08 2.35 -26.02
N GLY A 17 -17.65 1.35 -26.72
CA GLY A 17 -16.90 0.19 -27.16
C GLY A 17 -15.75 0.55 -28.10
N LEU A 18 -15.95 1.50 -29.01
CA LEU A 18 -14.90 2.01 -29.90
C LEU A 18 -13.78 2.73 -29.15
N ILE A 19 -14.11 3.52 -28.12
CA ILE A 19 -13.12 4.20 -27.28
C ILE A 19 -12.31 3.17 -26.47
N LEU A 20 -12.96 2.15 -25.89
CA LEU A 20 -12.26 1.08 -25.16
C LEU A 20 -11.37 0.25 -26.08
N ILE A 21 -11.80 -0.06 -27.30
CA ILE A 21 -10.98 -0.77 -28.29
C ILE A 21 -9.82 0.11 -28.78
N LEU A 22 -10.00 1.43 -28.90
CA LEU A 22 -8.92 2.36 -29.22
C LEU A 22 -7.96 2.57 -28.05
N MET A 23 -8.43 2.49 -26.81
CA MET A 23 -7.61 2.59 -25.61
C MET A 23 -6.77 1.32 -25.41
N VAL A 24 -7.39 0.14 -25.52
CA VAL A 24 -6.70 -1.15 -25.47
C VAL A 24 -5.80 -1.36 -26.69
N GLY A 25 -6.28 -1.00 -27.89
CA GLY A 25 -5.53 -1.09 -29.13
C GLY A 25 -4.40 -0.06 -29.22
N GLY A 26 -4.61 1.15 -28.71
CA GLY A 26 -3.59 2.19 -28.58
C GLY A 26 -2.53 1.81 -27.55
N TYR A 27 -2.95 1.21 -26.42
CA TYR A 27 -2.04 0.62 -25.44
C TYR A 27 -1.21 -0.52 -26.07
N TYR A 28 -1.84 -1.43 -26.81
CA TYR A 28 -1.14 -2.53 -27.49
C TYR A 28 -0.24 -2.04 -28.63
N PHE A 29 -0.63 -1.01 -29.39
CA PHE A 29 0.18 -0.43 -30.45
C PHE A 29 1.34 0.38 -29.88
N TYR A 30 1.17 1.06 -28.75
CA TYR A 30 2.27 1.67 -28.00
C TYR A 30 3.24 0.62 -27.46
N LEU A 31 2.72 -0.48 -26.91
CA LEU A 31 3.51 -1.62 -26.44
C LEU A 31 4.25 -2.32 -27.60
N SER A 32 3.60 -2.46 -28.76
CA SER A 32 4.11 -3.19 -29.92
C SER A 32 5.03 -2.35 -30.82
N ASN A 33 4.86 -1.02 -30.84
CA ASN A 33 5.78 -0.09 -31.54
C ASN A 33 7.05 0.21 -30.73
N LYS A 34 7.12 -0.24 -29.46
CA LYS A 34 8.35 -0.33 -28.66
C LYS A 34 9.14 -1.64 -28.93
N SER A 35 8.74 -2.44 -29.93
CA SER A 35 9.40 -3.71 -30.27
C SER A 35 10.26 -3.64 -31.53
N HIS A 36 11.13 -2.64 -31.63
CA HIS A 36 12.25 -2.76 -32.56
C HIS A 36 13.54 -2.08 -32.06
N LYS A 37 14.40 -2.95 -31.52
CA LYS A 37 15.87 -2.86 -31.42
C LYS A 37 16.48 -1.89 -30.42
N THR A 38 17.03 -2.52 -29.38
CA THR A 38 18.41 -2.42 -28.87
C THR A 38 18.46 -2.02 -27.39
N GLU A 39 19.13 -2.90 -26.65
CA GLU A 39 19.57 -2.78 -25.26
C GLU A 39 18.50 -2.94 -24.15
N GLU A 40 18.90 -3.80 -23.21
CA GLU A 40 18.20 -4.20 -22.01
C GLU A 40 18.02 -2.99 -21.09
N GLU A 41 16.94 -2.24 -21.26
CA GLU A 41 16.42 -1.38 -20.18
C GLU A 41 15.23 -2.10 -19.55
N PRO A 42 15.32 -2.56 -18.28
CA PRO A 42 14.17 -3.11 -17.61
C PRO A 42 13.08 -2.03 -17.62
N VAL A 43 11.88 -2.40 -18.05
CA VAL A 43 10.67 -1.61 -17.82
C VAL A 43 10.68 -1.26 -16.33
N LYS A 44 11.03 -0.02 -15.99
CA LYS A 44 10.98 0.48 -14.61
C LYS A 44 9.50 0.55 -14.26
N ILE A 45 8.94 -0.57 -13.84
CA ILE A 45 7.70 -0.61 -13.06
C ILE A 45 7.99 0.32 -11.89
N THR A 46 7.19 1.38 -11.71
CA THR A 46 7.38 2.30 -10.58
C THR A 46 7.16 1.53 -9.28
N ALA A 47 7.77 1.94 -8.17
CA ALA A 47 7.57 1.25 -6.89
C ALA A 47 6.07 1.20 -6.50
N VAL A 48 5.30 2.21 -6.93
CA VAL A 48 3.83 2.29 -6.78
C VAL A 48 3.16 1.17 -7.56
N GLN A 49 3.50 0.98 -8.84
CA GLN A 49 2.95 -0.08 -9.67
C GLN A 49 3.33 -1.47 -9.15
N GLU A 50 4.55 -1.66 -8.64
CA GLU A 50 4.97 -2.92 -8.02
C GLU A 50 4.13 -3.25 -6.78
N ALA A 51 3.86 -2.24 -5.94
CA ALA A 51 3.03 -2.39 -4.76
C ALA A 51 1.54 -2.65 -5.10
N LEU A 52 1.00 -1.94 -6.09
CA LEU A 52 -0.37 -2.15 -6.57
C LEU A 52 -0.58 -3.54 -7.19
N MET A 53 0.41 -4.03 -7.96
CA MET A 53 0.39 -5.35 -8.57
C MET A 53 0.64 -6.50 -7.58
N TYR A 54 1.06 -6.21 -6.34
CA TYR A 54 1.34 -7.23 -5.35
C TYR A 54 0.09 -8.07 -5.06
N ASN A 55 0.19 -9.39 -5.16
CA ASN A 55 -0.96 -10.28 -4.95
C ASN A 55 -0.90 -10.91 -3.56
N PHE A 56 -1.69 -10.37 -2.63
CA PHE A 56 -1.79 -10.89 -1.26
C PHE A 56 -2.39 -12.29 -1.20
N ASP A 57 -3.28 -12.68 -2.12
CA ASP A 57 -3.90 -14.02 -2.08
C ASP A 57 -2.90 -15.14 -2.39
N ARG A 58 -1.91 -14.86 -3.26
CA ARG A 58 -0.91 -15.85 -3.67
C ARG A 58 0.38 -15.79 -2.88
N ASN A 59 0.79 -14.59 -2.47
CA ASN A 59 2.11 -14.34 -1.92
C ASN A 59 2.04 -13.75 -0.51
N TYR A 60 1.00 -14.06 0.27
CA TYR A 60 0.87 -13.49 1.61
C TYR A 60 2.12 -13.77 2.45
N PRO A 61 2.71 -12.77 3.14
CA PRO A 61 3.90 -12.99 3.93
C PRO A 61 3.67 -13.99 5.07
N PRO A 62 4.46 -15.08 5.16
CA PRO A 62 4.22 -16.14 6.14
C PRO A 62 4.65 -15.77 7.57
N THR A 63 5.49 -14.75 7.74
CA THR A 63 6.04 -14.35 9.04
C THR A 63 5.67 -12.91 9.41
N PRO A 64 5.52 -12.58 10.72
CA PRO A 64 5.22 -11.22 11.15
C PRO A 64 6.25 -10.20 10.64
N LYS A 65 7.52 -10.61 10.61
CA LYS A 65 8.62 -9.80 10.11
C LYS A 65 8.45 -9.43 8.64
N GLU A 66 8.06 -10.38 7.80
CA GLU A 66 7.86 -10.11 6.38
C GLU A 66 6.61 -9.25 6.14
N VAL A 67 5.58 -9.39 6.97
CA VAL A 67 4.42 -8.47 6.96
C VAL A 67 4.87 -7.04 7.25
N VAL A 68 5.61 -6.80 8.34
CA VAL A 68 6.09 -5.45 8.69
C VAL A 68 7.08 -4.93 7.65
N LYS A 69 7.92 -5.79 7.07
CA LYS A 69 8.84 -5.40 5.99
C LYS A 69 8.08 -4.98 4.72
N LEU A 70 7.02 -5.71 4.36
CA LEU A 70 6.17 -5.37 3.23
C LEU A 70 5.43 -4.06 3.48
N TYR A 71 4.85 -3.91 4.68
CA TYR A 71 4.25 -2.66 5.15
C TYR A 71 5.24 -1.50 5.00
N GLY A 72 6.44 -1.62 5.55
CA GLY A 72 7.47 -0.58 5.44
C GLY A 72 7.88 -0.25 4.00
N LYS A 73 7.91 -1.24 3.08
CA LYS A 73 8.15 -1.00 1.65
C LYS A 73 6.98 -0.22 1.01
N MET A 74 5.74 -0.57 1.35
CA MET A 74 4.55 0.16 0.87
C MET A 74 4.52 1.59 1.42
N THR A 75 4.77 1.76 2.72
CA THR A 75 4.93 3.07 3.37
C THR A 75 6.03 3.88 2.69
N GLN A 76 7.22 3.32 2.49
CA GLN A 76 8.29 4.02 1.76
C GLN A 76 7.84 4.49 0.37
N CYS A 77 7.04 3.68 -0.33
CA CYS A 77 6.46 4.07 -1.60
C CYS A 77 5.46 5.23 -1.47
N PHE A 78 4.60 5.24 -0.44
CA PHE A 78 3.68 6.35 -0.17
C PHE A 78 4.40 7.68 0.07
N TYR A 79 5.51 7.67 0.80
CA TYR A 79 6.18 8.90 1.22
C TYR A 79 7.22 9.40 0.20
N ASN A 80 7.81 8.50 -0.60
CA ASN A 80 8.91 8.87 -1.49
C ASN A 80 8.52 8.99 -2.97
N GLU A 81 7.42 8.38 -3.40
CA GLU A 81 7.01 8.39 -4.81
C GLU A 81 5.88 9.40 -5.07
N GLU A 82 5.76 9.80 -6.34
CA GLU A 82 4.62 10.55 -6.84
C GLU A 82 3.59 9.58 -7.41
N TYR A 83 2.32 9.80 -7.08
CA TYR A 83 1.19 9.02 -7.55
C TYR A 83 -0.03 9.93 -7.70
N THR A 84 -0.95 9.52 -8.54
CA THR A 84 -2.26 10.17 -8.70
C THR A 84 -3.17 9.89 -7.50
N ASP A 85 -4.21 10.70 -7.32
CA ASP A 85 -5.22 10.49 -6.26
C ASP A 85 -5.88 9.09 -6.38
N GLU A 86 -6.06 8.59 -7.61
CA GLU A 86 -6.59 7.26 -7.89
C GLU A 86 -5.62 6.15 -7.43
N GLU A 87 -4.34 6.28 -7.78
CA GLU A 87 -3.29 5.34 -7.34
C GLU A 87 -3.09 5.38 -5.82
N PHE A 88 -3.26 6.54 -5.19
CA PHE A 88 -3.23 6.68 -3.73
C PHE A 88 -4.32 5.86 -3.06
N GLU A 89 -5.57 6.01 -3.50
CA GLU A 89 -6.71 5.27 -2.96
C GLU A 89 -6.54 3.76 -3.14
N GLU A 90 -6.10 3.33 -4.34
CA GLU A 90 -5.84 1.91 -4.60
C GLU A 90 -4.72 1.38 -3.71
N LEU A 91 -3.63 2.14 -3.52
CA LEU A 91 -2.51 1.74 -2.68
C LEU A 91 -2.90 1.69 -1.19
N ALA A 92 -3.76 2.62 -0.74
CA ALA A 92 -4.29 2.66 0.62
C ALA A 92 -5.17 1.44 0.91
N LEU A 93 -6.07 1.11 -0.01
CA LEU A 93 -6.84 -0.13 0.04
C LEU A 93 -5.94 -1.37 -0.01
N LYS A 94 -4.82 -1.28 -0.73
CA LYS A 94 -3.85 -2.36 -0.82
C LYS A 94 -3.17 -2.63 0.52
N ILE A 95 -2.67 -1.58 1.18
CA ILE A 95 -1.99 -1.73 2.47
C ILE A 95 -2.94 -2.15 3.59
N GLU A 96 -4.24 -1.80 3.51
CA GLU A 96 -5.28 -2.30 4.43
C GLU A 96 -5.40 -3.83 4.44
N ASN A 97 -5.01 -4.52 3.37
CA ASN A 97 -4.97 -5.99 3.38
C ASN A 97 -4.00 -6.56 4.41
N LEU A 98 -3.02 -5.77 4.88
CA LEU A 98 -2.11 -6.15 5.95
C LEU A 98 -2.67 -5.85 7.34
N TYR A 99 -3.75 -5.08 7.46
CA TYR A 99 -4.34 -4.70 8.73
C TYR A 99 -5.31 -5.75 9.23
N ASP A 100 -5.42 -5.81 10.56
CA ASP A 100 -6.43 -6.61 11.23
C ASP A 100 -7.82 -5.98 11.06
N GLU A 101 -8.84 -6.83 11.00
CA GLU A 101 -10.23 -6.38 10.83
C GLU A 101 -10.68 -5.43 11.95
N GLU A 102 -10.17 -5.61 13.18
CA GLU A 102 -10.46 -4.72 14.29
C GLU A 102 -9.78 -3.36 14.13
N LEU A 103 -8.57 -3.32 13.56
CA LEU A 103 -7.88 -2.07 13.26
C LEU A 103 -8.63 -1.29 12.17
N ILE A 104 -9.09 -1.97 11.12
CA ILE A 104 -9.90 -1.38 10.05
C ILE A 104 -11.23 -0.88 10.62
N ALA A 105 -11.89 -1.65 11.48
CA ALA A 105 -13.18 -1.28 12.07
C ALA A 105 -13.10 -0.07 13.02
N ASN A 106 -11.91 0.27 13.54
CA ASN A 106 -11.72 1.41 14.43
C ASN A 106 -11.85 2.77 13.74
N LYS A 107 -11.64 2.85 12.42
CA LYS A 107 -11.74 4.09 11.64
C LYS A 107 -12.66 3.91 10.43
N THR A 108 -13.36 4.96 10.03
CA THR A 108 -14.04 4.93 8.73
C THR A 108 -13.00 5.04 7.61
N GLN A 109 -13.28 4.43 6.47
CA GLN A 109 -12.36 4.44 5.32
C GLN A 109 -12.01 5.86 4.87
N ASP A 110 -12.99 6.78 4.86
CA ASP A 110 -12.76 8.19 4.56
C ASP A 110 -11.80 8.85 5.57
N GLN A 111 -11.94 8.55 6.86
CA GLN A 111 -11.02 9.06 7.89
C GLN A 111 -9.62 8.50 7.71
N TYR A 112 -9.49 7.20 7.41
CA TYR A 112 -8.19 6.59 7.16
C TYR A 112 -7.47 7.23 5.97
N LEU A 113 -8.17 7.42 4.85
CA LEU A 113 -7.61 8.06 3.65
C LEU A 113 -7.21 9.53 3.94
N GLN A 114 -8.03 10.26 4.69
CA GLN A 114 -7.73 11.64 5.07
C GLN A 114 -6.52 11.73 6.00
N ASP A 115 -6.46 10.90 7.04
CA ASP A 115 -5.34 10.85 7.98
C ASP A 115 -4.04 10.51 7.23
N LEU A 116 -4.08 9.47 6.39
CA LEU A 116 -2.92 9.04 5.61
C LEU A 116 -2.46 10.12 4.63
N ARG A 117 -3.39 10.79 3.94
CA ARG A 117 -3.06 11.89 3.02
C ARG A 117 -2.44 13.07 3.77
N TRP A 118 -2.99 13.43 4.93
CA TRP A 118 -2.46 14.48 5.78
C TRP A 118 -1.03 14.17 6.28
N ASP A 119 -0.77 12.93 6.70
CA ASP A 119 0.56 12.50 7.11
C ASP A 119 1.57 12.60 5.96
N ILE A 120 1.19 12.12 4.76
CA ILE A 120 2.04 12.16 3.57
C ILE A 120 2.33 13.61 3.16
N ASP A 121 1.31 14.46 3.12
CA ASP A 121 1.46 15.86 2.74
C ASP A 121 2.37 16.59 3.75
N ASN A 122 2.23 16.33 5.06
CA ASN A 122 3.13 16.87 6.09
C ASN A 122 4.59 16.46 5.88
N PHE A 123 4.85 15.20 5.52
CA PHE A 123 6.21 14.73 5.27
C PHE A 123 6.79 15.36 4.01
N LYS A 124 5.98 15.52 2.95
CA LYS A 124 6.36 16.20 1.71
C LYS A 124 6.66 17.68 1.94
N GLU A 125 5.80 18.38 2.68
CA GLU A 125 6.02 19.79 3.07
C GLU A 125 7.30 19.98 3.88
N GLN A 126 7.65 18.99 4.71
CA GLN A 126 8.88 19.02 5.50
C GLN A 126 10.12 18.53 4.74
N GLU A 127 9.99 18.12 3.48
CA GLU A 127 11.03 17.50 2.65
C GLU A 127 11.71 16.30 3.34
N ILE A 128 10.91 15.52 4.08
CA ILE A 128 11.36 14.31 4.78
C ILE A 128 11.12 13.11 3.88
N VAL A 129 12.17 12.32 3.65
CA VAL A 129 12.08 11.05 2.91
C VAL A 129 12.40 9.87 3.82
N ILE A 130 11.73 8.74 3.58
CA ILE A 130 12.04 7.48 4.26
C ILE A 130 13.21 6.83 3.51
N SER A 131 14.41 6.93 4.08
CA SER A 131 15.63 6.41 3.46
C SER A 131 15.70 4.88 3.49
N SER A 132 15.27 4.27 4.61
CA SER A 132 15.22 2.82 4.76
C SER A 132 14.32 2.43 5.92
N CYS A 133 13.83 1.19 5.87
CA CYS A 133 13.05 0.55 6.91
C CYS A 133 13.83 -0.68 7.40
N ALA A 134 14.19 -0.70 8.68
CA ALA A 134 14.91 -1.80 9.32
C ALA A 134 13.97 -2.48 10.32
N VAL A 135 13.61 -3.73 10.04
CA VAL A 135 12.79 -4.55 10.95
C VAL A 135 13.74 -5.34 11.86
N SER A 136 13.40 -5.45 13.15
CA SER A 136 14.20 -6.17 14.13
C SER A 136 14.49 -7.62 13.74
N SER A 137 15.52 -8.18 14.36
CA SER A 137 15.93 -9.54 14.05
C SER A 137 14.79 -10.50 14.39
N SER A 138 14.71 -11.65 13.72
CA SER A 138 13.64 -12.62 13.99
C SER A 138 13.71 -13.19 15.41
N ALA A 139 14.84 -13.02 16.10
CA ALA A 139 15.03 -13.42 17.50
C ALA A 139 14.43 -12.40 18.49
N ASP A 140 14.19 -11.16 18.05
CA ASP A 140 13.61 -10.07 18.84
C ASP A 140 12.09 -9.95 18.61
N VAL A 141 11.48 -10.96 17.98
CA VAL A 141 10.04 -11.03 17.80
C VAL A 141 9.45 -11.77 18.99
N ASP A 142 8.67 -11.06 19.79
CA ASP A 142 7.97 -11.61 20.94
C ASP A 142 6.66 -12.26 20.48
N TYR A 143 6.61 -13.58 20.52
CA TYR A 143 5.39 -14.34 20.27
C TYR A 143 4.69 -14.65 21.59
N TYR A 144 3.40 -14.37 21.65
CA TYR A 144 2.57 -14.68 22.82
C TYR A 144 1.14 -14.99 22.39
N SER A 145 0.34 -15.54 23.29
CA SER A 145 -1.06 -15.88 23.00
C SER A 145 -1.98 -15.29 24.05
N VAL A 146 -3.09 -14.72 23.61
CA VAL A 146 -4.14 -14.15 24.47
C VAL A 146 -5.49 -14.61 23.94
N ASP A 147 -6.32 -15.20 24.79
CA ASP A 147 -7.68 -15.64 24.45
C ASP A 147 -7.77 -16.43 23.14
N GLU A 148 -6.94 -17.48 23.01
CA GLU A 148 -6.82 -18.36 21.83
C GLU A 148 -6.25 -17.71 20.56
N ASN A 149 -5.93 -16.41 20.59
CA ASN A 149 -5.30 -15.70 19.48
C ASN A 149 -3.77 -15.67 19.64
N GLU A 150 -3.05 -15.89 18.53
CA GLU A 150 -1.59 -15.74 18.49
C GLU A 150 -1.23 -14.30 18.14
N PHE A 151 -0.37 -13.70 18.96
CA PHE A 151 0.15 -12.36 18.77
C PHE A 151 1.67 -12.39 18.58
N ALA A 152 2.17 -11.43 17.80
CA ALA A 152 3.59 -11.19 17.60
C ALA A 152 3.87 -9.70 17.75
N ARG A 153 4.81 -9.35 18.62
CA ARG A 153 5.29 -7.97 18.78
C ARG A 153 6.71 -7.87 18.25
N LEU A 154 6.99 -6.84 17.48
CA LEU A 154 8.34 -6.55 16.98
C LEU A 154 8.57 -5.07 16.74
N TYR A 155 9.84 -4.69 16.75
CA TYR A 155 10.27 -3.32 16.51
C TYR A 155 10.63 -3.12 15.04
N CYS A 156 10.37 -1.91 14.56
CA CYS A 156 10.67 -1.47 13.21
C CYS A 156 11.20 -0.04 13.26
N THR A 157 12.41 0.17 12.75
CA THR A 157 13.05 1.47 12.68
C THR A 157 12.94 2.05 11.27
N PHE A 158 12.27 3.19 11.15
CA PHE A 158 12.22 4.00 9.93
C PHE A 158 13.32 5.06 9.99
N ASN A 159 14.30 4.95 9.10
CA ASN A 159 15.36 5.94 8.98
C ASN A 159 14.87 7.08 8.07
N LEU A 160 14.70 8.25 8.64
CA LEU A 160 14.23 9.46 7.97
C LEU A 160 15.42 10.33 7.55
N ARG A 161 15.28 11.00 6.41
CA ARG A 161 16.28 11.96 5.93
C ARG A 161 15.60 13.26 5.53
N LYS A 162 16.15 14.38 6.01
CA LYS A 162 15.75 15.73 5.64
C LYS A 162 16.99 16.50 5.17
N GLY A 163 17.20 16.58 3.86
CA GLY A 163 18.42 17.15 3.29
C GLY A 163 19.70 16.42 3.74
N THR A 164 20.49 17.07 4.61
CA THR A 164 21.71 16.51 5.23
C THR A 164 21.46 15.93 6.62
N SER A 165 20.31 16.19 7.23
CA SER A 165 19.94 15.67 8.55
C SER A 165 19.39 14.25 8.42
N LEU A 166 19.91 13.36 9.26
CA LEU A 166 19.41 12.00 9.43
C LEU A 166 18.66 11.91 10.76
N GLY A 167 17.53 11.24 10.73
CA GLY A 167 16.75 10.88 11.90
C GLY A 167 16.30 9.42 11.82
N SER A 168 15.82 8.89 12.91
CA SER A 168 15.23 7.55 12.96
C SER A 168 14.03 7.58 13.89
N VAL A 169 12.96 6.92 13.48
CA VAL A 169 11.76 6.70 14.28
C VAL A 169 11.66 5.20 14.50
N GLU A 170 11.52 4.77 15.75
CA GLU A 170 11.28 3.38 16.09
C GLU A 170 9.81 3.19 16.47
N GLU A 171 9.18 2.20 15.84
CA GLU A 171 7.80 1.82 16.06
C GLU A 171 7.72 0.35 16.50
N VAL A 172 6.86 0.10 17.47
CA VAL A 172 6.49 -1.23 17.94
C VAL A 172 5.23 -1.65 17.21
N PHE A 173 5.34 -2.70 16.40
CA PHE A 173 4.23 -3.32 15.71
C PHE A 173 3.70 -4.48 16.54
N LEU A 174 2.37 -4.49 16.73
CA LEU A 174 1.63 -5.61 17.27
C LEU A 174 0.85 -6.26 16.13
N LEU A 175 1.11 -7.53 15.89
CA LEU A 175 0.41 -8.34 14.90
C LEU A 175 -0.40 -9.41 15.59
N ARG A 176 -1.56 -9.70 15.03
CA ARG A 176 -2.42 -10.83 15.39
C ARG A 176 -2.49 -11.79 14.21
N LYS A 177 -2.49 -13.08 14.50
CA LYS A 177 -2.72 -14.10 13.48
C LYS A 177 -4.21 -14.32 13.30
N ASP A 178 -4.68 -14.22 12.06
CA ASP A 178 -6.07 -14.48 11.72
C ASP A 178 -6.39 -15.99 11.68
N GLN A 179 -7.67 -16.32 11.52
CA GLN A 179 -8.14 -17.72 11.43
C GLN A 179 -7.59 -18.48 10.21
N LYS A 180 -7.10 -17.76 9.19
CA LYS A 180 -6.46 -18.35 8.00
C LYS A 180 -4.96 -18.58 8.21
N GLY A 181 -4.43 -18.18 9.36
CA GLY A 181 -3.02 -18.30 9.72
C GLY A 181 -2.15 -17.16 9.19
N HIS A 182 -2.74 -16.08 8.68
CA HIS A 182 -2.04 -14.90 8.20
C HIS A 182 -1.81 -13.91 9.33
N TRP A 183 -0.60 -13.36 9.39
CA TRP A 183 -0.28 -12.27 10.32
C TRP A 183 -0.85 -10.95 9.81
N LYS A 184 -1.56 -10.24 10.68
CA LYS A 184 -2.22 -8.96 10.42
C LYS A 184 -1.76 -7.93 11.44
N ILE A 185 -1.53 -6.70 11.01
CA ILE A 185 -1.16 -5.59 11.89
C ILE A 185 -2.41 -5.22 12.70
N TYR A 186 -2.38 -5.55 13.98
CA TYR A 186 -3.42 -5.21 14.94
C TYR A 186 -3.26 -3.76 15.44
N GLY A 187 -2.03 -3.28 15.51
CA GLY A 187 -1.73 -1.88 15.78
C GLY A 187 -0.23 -1.62 15.78
N PHE A 188 0.13 -0.34 15.86
CA PHE A 188 1.51 0.10 15.99
C PHE A 188 1.56 1.37 16.84
N LYS A 189 2.68 1.57 17.55
CA LYS A 189 2.94 2.77 18.35
C LYS A 189 4.41 3.11 18.33
N LEU A 190 4.74 4.39 18.54
CA LEU A 190 6.12 4.83 18.73
C LEU A 190 6.74 4.15 19.94
N ALA A 191 7.99 3.68 19.83
CA ALA A 191 8.70 3.00 20.91
C ALA A 191 8.85 3.89 22.17
N ASP A 192 9.11 5.18 22.00
CA ASP A 192 9.16 6.15 23.10
C ASP A 192 7.84 6.22 23.89
N ASN A 193 6.70 5.91 23.26
CA ASN A 193 5.40 5.84 23.93
C ASN A 193 5.07 4.42 24.41
N ALA A 194 5.82 3.40 23.98
CA ALA A 194 5.59 2.02 24.37
C ALA A 194 6.07 1.70 25.78
N ASP A 195 7.19 2.30 26.19
CA ASP A 195 7.82 2.10 27.49
C ASP A 195 7.12 2.88 28.62
N ASN A 196 6.22 3.82 28.28
CA ASN A 196 5.49 4.64 29.25
C ASN A 196 4.12 4.05 29.65
N ASP A 197 3.73 2.90 29.09
CA ASP A 197 2.46 2.20 29.37
C ASP A 197 2.64 0.97 30.29
N GLU A 198 3.62 1.00 31.20
CA GLU A 198 3.83 -0.04 32.24
C GLU A 198 2.99 0.21 33.51
#